data_AF-X1TRB2-F1
#
_entry.id   AF-X1TRB2-F1
#
_cell.length_a   1.000
_cell.length_b   1.000
_cell.length_c   1.000
_cell.angle_alpha   90.00
_cell.angle_beta   90.00
_cell.angle_gamma   90.00
#
_symmetry.space_group_name_H-M   'P 1'
#
loop_
_entity.id
_entity.type
_entity.pdbx_description
1 polymer ?
#
loop_
_entity_poly.entity_id
_entity_poly.type
_entity_poly.pdbx_seq_one_letter_code
_entity_poly.pdbx_strand_id
1 'polypeptide(L)' 'VVPVQHDSCGACSYSIPQQDLLRMRRRAVVQCKGCFRLLYMKDVMEQVKNESPEETTKD' A
#
# COMPACT_ATOMS: atom_id res chain seq x y z
N VAL A 1 -1.84 -10.89 -3.89
CA VAL A 1 -1.64 -9.48 -3.52
C VAL A 1 -2.02 -8.63 -4.71
N VAL A 2 -2.75 -7.53 -4.55
CA VAL A 2 -3.22 -6.66 -5.65
C VAL A 2 -3.25 -5.18 -5.22
N PRO A 3 -3.08 -4.22 -6.13
CA PRO A 3 -3.13 -2.81 -5.77
C PRO A 3 -4.57 -2.32 -5.54
N VAL A 4 -4.69 -1.24 -4.78
CA VAL A 4 -5.89 -0.39 -4.77
C VAL A 4 -5.99 0.39 -6.08
N GLN A 5 -7.19 0.47 -6.66
CA GLN A 5 -7.51 1.27 -7.84
C GLN A 5 -8.77 2.08 -7.57
N HIS A 6 -8.71 3.41 -7.68
CA HIS A 6 -9.86 4.31 -7.43
C HIS A 6 -10.60 3.96 -6.13
N ASP A 7 -9.86 3.90 -5.02
CA ASP A 7 -10.37 3.54 -3.69
C ASP A 7 -11.06 2.16 -3.59
N SER A 8 -10.82 1.28 -4.56
CA SER A 8 -11.41 -0.07 -4.65
C SER A 8 -10.35 -1.17 -4.81
N CYS A 9 -10.71 -2.40 -4.49
CA CYS A 9 -9.87 -3.57 -4.73
C CYS A 9 -9.67 -3.77 -6.24
N GLY A 10 -8.43 -3.76 -6.72
CA GLY A 10 -8.10 -3.98 -8.14
C GLY A 10 -8.39 -5.37 -8.69
N ALA A 11 -8.98 -6.28 -7.90
CA ALA A 11 -9.37 -7.63 -8.34
C ALA A 11 -10.87 -7.91 -8.32
N CYS A 12 -11.61 -7.38 -7.33
CA CYS A 12 -13.05 -7.67 -7.18
C CYS A 12 -13.91 -6.41 -7.09
N SER A 13 -13.31 -5.22 -7.27
CA SER A 13 -14.00 -3.92 -7.22
C SER A 13 -14.73 -3.61 -5.91
N TYR A 14 -14.44 -4.35 -4.84
CA TYR A 14 -14.93 -4.01 -3.50
C TYR A 14 -14.43 -2.62 -3.09
N SER A 15 -15.35 -1.73 -2.74
CA SER A 15 -15.05 -0.39 -2.23
C SER A 15 -14.35 -0.48 -0.87
N ILE A 16 -13.20 0.15 -0.74
CA ILE A 16 -12.38 0.04 0.46
C ILE A 16 -12.81 1.13 1.46
N PRO A 17 -13.03 0.79 2.75
CA PRO A 17 -13.32 1.79 3.77
C PRO A 17 -12.21 2.84 3.90
N GLN A 18 -12.58 4.10 4.13
CA GLN A 18 -11.64 5.21 4.30
C GLN A 18 -10.57 4.94 5.38
N GLN A 19 -10.94 4.29 6.48
CA GLN A 19 -10.00 3.91 7.53
C GLN A 19 -8.90 2.96 7.03
N ASP A 20 -9.23 2.00 6.17
CA ASP A 20 -8.26 1.07 5.60
C ASP A 20 -7.40 1.76 4.52
N LEU A 21 -7.97 2.69 3.74
CA LEU A 21 -7.20 3.55 2.83
C LEU A 21 -6.17 4.39 3.60
N LEU A 22 -6.55 5.00 4.72
CA LEU A 22 -5.65 5.77 5.59
C LEU A 22 -4.51 4.90 6.16
N ARG A 23 -4.80 3.65 6.53
CA ARG A 23 -3.77 2.70 6.98
C ARG A 23 -2.78 2.38 5.85
N MET A 24 -3.28 2.10 4.64
CA MET A 24 -2.41 1.81 3.49
C MET A 24 -1.56 3.01 3.06
N ARG A 25 -2.05 4.25 3.22
CA ARG A 25 -1.22 5.47 3.06
C ARG A 25 -0.03 5.52 4.02
N ARG A 26 -0.14 4.88 5.18
CA ARG A 26 0.95 4.71 6.16
C ARG A 26 1.72 3.40 5.96
N ARG A 27 1.86 2.95 4.71
CA ARG A 27 2.59 1.75 4.29
C ARG A 27 2.03 0.42 4.84
N ALA A 28 0.81 0.39 5.38
CA ALA A 28 0.19 -0.87 5.79
C ALA A 28 -0.28 -1.69 4.58
N VAL A 29 -0.30 -3.02 4.74
CA VAL A 29 -1.01 -3.95 3.87
C VAL A 29 -2.28 -4.39 4.59
N VAL A 30 -3.42 -4.40 3.90
CA VAL A 30 -4.71 -4.79 4.50
C VAL A 30 -5.33 -5.93 3.70
N GLN A 31 -6.21 -6.72 4.32
CA GLN A 31 -6.96 -7.75 3.62
C GLN A 31 -8.25 -7.18 3.02
N CYS A 32 -8.52 -7.46 1.74
CA CYS A 32 -9.79 -7.14 1.12
C CYS A 32 -10.93 -7.94 1.75
N LYS A 33 -12.03 -7.27 2.16
CA LYS A 33 -13.20 -7.95 2.74
C LYS A 33 -14.09 -8.66 1.72
N GLY A 34 -13.94 -8.35 0.42
CA GLY A 34 -14.73 -8.99 -0.66
C GLY A 34 -14.10 -10.25 -1.24
N CYS A 35 -12.77 -10.31 -1.39
CA CYS A 35 -12.07 -11.44 -2.01
C CYS A 35 -10.87 -11.97 -1.21
N PHE A 36 -10.65 -11.47 0.01
CA PHE A 36 -9.60 -11.90 0.94
C PHE A 36 -8.15 -11.74 0.44
N ARG A 37 -7.93 -11.16 -0.73
CA ARG A 37 -6.61 -10.81 -1.24
C ARG A 37 -6.01 -9.65 -0.43
N LEU A 38 -4.70 -9.70 -0.23
CA LEU A 38 -3.95 -8.58 0.35
C LEU A 38 -3.91 -7.39 -0.62
N LEU A 39 -4.18 -6.20 -0.09
CA LEU A 39 -4.22 -4.91 -0.76
C LEU A 39 -3.05 -4.04 -0.33
N TYR A 40 -2.48 -3.33 -1.30
CA TYR A 40 -1.43 -2.34 -1.07
C TYR A 40 -1.68 -1.08 -1.90
N MET A 41 -1.09 0.03 -1.46
CA MET A 41 -1.13 1.30 -2.18
C MET A 41 0.16 1.46 -2.99
N LYS A 42 0.04 1.40 -4.31
CA LYS A 42 1.18 1.32 -5.24
C LYS A 42 2.15 2.48 -5.05
N ASP A 43 1.64 3.70 -5.07
CA ASP A 43 2.45 4.93 -4.99
C ASP A 43 3.27 5.02 -3.69
N VAL A 44 2.74 4.46 -2.60
CA VAL A 44 3.36 4.47 -1.27
C VAL A 44 4.52 3.47 -1.20
N MET A 45 4.41 2.33 -1.90
CA MET A 45 5.44 1.29 -1.89
C MET A 45 6.55 1.56 -2.91
N GLU A 46 6.26 2.22 -4.02
CA GLU A 46 7.26 2.52 -5.04
C GLU A 46 8.28 3.59 -4.61
N GLN A 47 7.93 4.45 -3.64
CA GLN A 47 8.84 5.45 -3.05
C GLN A 47 10.05 4.85 -2.32
N VAL A 48 9.97 3.58 -1.89
CA VAL A 48 11.06 2.92 -1.14
C VAL A 48 12.25 2.55 -2.03
N LYS A 49 12.09 2.50 -3.36
CA LYS A 49 13.21 2.15 -4.26
C LYS A 49 14.30 3.22 -4.37
N ASN A 50 14.03 4.45 -3.92
CA ASN A 50 14.95 5.57 -4.05
C ASN A 50 15.59 6.03 -2.74
N GLU A 51 15.26 5.39 -1.61
CA GLU A 51 15.95 5.62 -0.33
C GLU A 51 17.09 4.59 -0.21
N SER A 52 18.19 4.83 -0.93
CA SER A 52 19.48 4.21 -0.58
C SER A 52 19.87 4.65 0.83
N PRO A 53 20.32 3.75 1.72
CA PRO A 53 20.83 4.16 3.02
C PRO A 53 22.01 5.11 2.80
N GLU A 54 21.88 6.37 3.23
CA GLU A 54 23.00 7.29 3.32
C GLU A 54 24.01 6.69 4.32
N GLU A 55 25.14 6.28 3.76
CA GLU A 55 26.34 5.87 4.46
C GLU A 55 26.83 7.05 5.30
N THR A 56 26.50 7.07 6.59
CA THR A 56 27.04 8.08 7.51
C THR A 56 28.43 7.62 7.95
N THR A 57 29.44 7.83 7.11
CA THR A 57 30.83 7.78 7.56
C THR A 57 31.07 9.02 8.43
N LYS A 58 31.37 8.81 9.72
CA LYS A 58 31.95 9.82 10.59
C LYS A 58 33.37 9.41 10.94
N ASP A 59 34.28 10.37 10.78
CA ASP A 59 35.73 10.34 10.97
C ASP A 59 36.19 9.92 12.38
#